data_AF-A0AAD4LDF7-F1
#
_entry.id   AF-A0AAD4LDF7-F1
#
_cell.length_a   1.000
_cell.length_b   1.000
_cell.length_c   1.000
_cell.angle_alpha   90.00
_cell.angle_beta   90.00
_cell.angle_gamma   90.00
#
_symmetry.space_group_name_H-M   'P 1'
#
loop_
_entity.id
_entity.type
_entity.pdbx_description
1 polymer ?
#
loop_
_entity_poly.entity_id
_entity_poly.type
_entity_poly.pdbx_seq_one_letter_code
_entity_poly.pdbx_strand_id
1 'polypeptide(L)'
;MVSREDGEDEEPTSPTSPLARFPPLPPVESRSRAPEFYGFVAWAVTYLAFVLYFLWAILPDEWIIRLGVTWYPNREWALLVPAWTVVTVLLTYFMYFSMAIRGTPDFSELNTFTDSRAQYPDASNPNPYLTYARADSIPEAYDIPIGLVNRVLYGPTTRTEQITERM
;
A
#
# COMPACT_ATOMS: atom_id res chain seq x y z
N MET A 1 52.00 14.92 -13.22
CA MET A 1 51.14 15.36 -12.11
C MET A 1 49.73 15.40 -12.65
N VAL A 2 49.04 14.26 -12.56
CA VAL A 2 47.66 14.11 -13.03
C VAL A 2 46.82 14.19 -11.76
N SER A 3 46.11 15.31 -11.61
CA SER A 3 45.23 15.55 -10.48
C SER A 3 44.11 14.52 -10.52
N ARG A 4 44.04 13.74 -9.45
CA ARG A 4 43.01 12.76 -9.17
C ARG A 4 41.82 13.54 -8.60
N GLU A 5 40.74 13.68 -9.36
CA GLU A 5 39.46 14.16 -8.84
C GLU A 5 38.82 13.03 -8.05
N ASP A 6 39.18 12.93 -6.78
CA ASP A 6 38.43 12.18 -5.78
C ASP A 6 37.37 13.13 -5.19
N GLY A 7 36.08 12.78 -5.30
CA GLY A 7 35.08 13.22 -4.31
C GLY A 7 33.74 13.80 -4.78
N GLU A 8 32.90 13.02 -5.49
CA GLU A 8 31.48 13.41 -5.69
C GLU A 8 30.44 12.28 -5.48
N ASP A 9 30.71 11.22 -4.69
CA ASP A 9 29.74 10.12 -4.53
C ASP A 9 29.25 9.84 -3.09
N GLU A 10 29.49 10.73 -2.12
CA GLU A 10 28.86 10.63 -0.79
C GLU A 10 28.18 11.94 -0.42
N GLU A 11 27.02 12.22 -1.02
CA GLU A 11 26.09 13.19 -0.47
C GLU A 11 25.07 12.44 0.42
N PRO A 12 25.25 12.46 1.75
CA PRO A 12 24.31 11.82 2.66
C PRO A 12 22.99 12.61 2.64
N THR A 13 21.95 11.99 2.07
CA THR A 13 20.54 12.37 2.27
C THR A 13 20.21 13.81 1.87
N SER A 14 19.99 14.03 0.57
CA SER A 14 19.40 15.27 0.07
C SER A 14 18.07 15.57 0.82
N PRO A 15 17.84 16.81 1.29
CA PRO A 15 16.63 17.22 2.01
C PRO A 15 15.33 17.05 1.20
N THR A 16 15.46 16.86 -0.12
CA THR A 16 14.34 16.77 -1.06
C THR A 16 13.74 15.36 -1.17
N SER A 17 14.39 14.34 -0.60
CA SER A 17 13.91 12.95 -0.62
C SER A 17 14.25 12.22 0.68
N PRO A 18 13.48 12.44 1.78
CA PRO A 18 13.77 11.86 3.10
C PRO A 18 13.62 10.34 3.18
N LEU A 19 13.16 9.69 2.11
CA LEU A 19 13.06 8.23 2.01
C LEU A 19 14.09 7.70 1.01
N ALA A 20 15.35 7.61 1.44
CA ALA A 20 16.31 6.74 0.77
C ALA A 20 15.75 5.31 0.84
N ARG A 21 15.26 4.81 -0.30
CA ARG A 21 14.68 3.47 -0.39
C ARG A 21 15.80 2.46 -0.14
N PHE A 22 15.73 1.73 0.97
CA PHE A 22 16.69 0.68 1.31
C PHE A 22 16.13 -0.68 0.86
N PRO A 23 16.92 -1.53 0.17
CA PRO A 23 18.31 -1.33 -0.26
C PRO A 23 18.46 -0.33 -1.43
N PRO A 24 19.63 0.31 -1.58
CA PRO A 24 19.88 1.27 -2.65
C PRO A 24 19.67 0.62 -4.02
N LEU A 25 19.00 1.35 -4.92
CA LEU A 25 18.83 0.87 -6.29
C LEU A 25 20.21 0.70 -6.93
N PRO A 26 20.41 -0.35 -7.74
CA PRO A 26 21.66 -0.51 -8.47
C PRO A 26 21.90 0.71 -9.39
N PRO A 27 23.17 1.11 -9.63
CA PRO A 27 23.51 2.23 -10.51
C PRO A 27 22.75 2.14 -11.84
N VAL A 28 22.29 3.28 -12.36
CA VAL A 28 21.43 3.35 -13.58
C VAL A 28 22.05 2.57 -14.76
N GLU A 29 23.37 2.50 -14.82
CA GLU A 29 24.13 1.76 -15.84
C GLU A 29 24.02 0.23 -15.73
N SER A 30 23.71 -0.30 -14.53
CA SER A 30 23.49 -1.73 -14.26
C SER A 30 22.01 -2.12 -14.20
N ARG A 31 21.09 -1.15 -14.29
CA ARG A 31 19.65 -1.43 -14.32
C ARG A 31 19.28 -2.00 -15.68
N SER A 32 18.97 -3.29 -15.73
CA SER A 32 18.49 -3.95 -16.95
C SER A 32 17.24 -3.23 -17.46
N ARG A 33 17.28 -2.74 -18.70
CA ARG A 33 16.12 -2.16 -19.42
C ARG A 33 15.08 -3.22 -19.82
N ALA A 34 15.37 -4.50 -19.61
CA ALA A 34 14.52 -5.60 -20.04
C ALA A 34 13.04 -5.49 -19.59
N PRO A 35 12.71 -5.07 -18.35
CA PRO A 35 11.31 -4.90 -17.92
C PRO A 35 10.52 -3.90 -18.76
N GLU A 36 11.16 -2.83 -19.23
CA GLU A 36 10.52 -1.78 -20.04
C GLU A 36 10.15 -2.31 -21.43
N PHE A 37 11.03 -3.10 -22.05
CA PHE A 37 10.77 -3.74 -23.33
C PHE A 37 9.67 -4.80 -23.24
N TYR A 38 9.67 -5.62 -22.18
CA TYR A 38 8.60 -6.60 -21.98
C TYR A 38 7.25 -5.94 -21.80
N GLY A 39 7.18 -4.83 -21.05
CA GLY A 39 5.95 -4.05 -20.89
C GLY A 39 5.45 -3.50 -22.23
N PHE A 40 6.34 -2.92 -23.04
CA PHE A 40 5.98 -2.41 -24.36
C PHE A 40 5.49 -3.52 -25.31
N VAL A 41 6.19 -4.64 -25.38
CA VAL A 41 5.81 -5.78 -26.23
C VAL A 41 4.47 -6.37 -25.76
N ALA A 42 4.30 -6.57 -24.45
CA ALA A 42 3.04 -7.05 -23.89
C ALA A 42 1.87 -6.10 -24.21
N TRP A 43 2.08 -4.79 -24.07
CA TRP A 43 1.09 -3.77 -24.41
C TRP A 43 0.72 -3.81 -25.90
N ALA A 44 1.73 -3.80 -26.79
CA ALA A 44 1.52 -3.81 -28.24
C ALA A 44 0.78 -5.08 -28.71
N VAL A 45 1.19 -6.25 -28.20
CA VAL A 45 0.54 -7.53 -28.53
C VAL A 45 -0.89 -7.58 -27.99
N THR A 46 -1.11 -7.12 -26.76
CA THR A 46 -2.46 -7.08 -26.16
C THR A 46 -3.38 -6.16 -26.95
N TYR A 47 -2.90 -4.98 -27.35
CA TYR A 47 -3.69 -4.03 -28.13
C TYR A 47 -3.97 -4.55 -29.55
N LEU A 48 -2.99 -5.16 -30.20
CA LEU A 48 -3.19 -5.80 -31.50
C LEU A 48 -4.22 -6.93 -31.42
N ALA A 49 -4.11 -7.83 -30.43
CA ALA A 49 -5.06 -8.90 -30.20
C ALA A 49 -6.47 -8.36 -29.90
N PHE A 50 -6.57 -7.26 -29.14
CA PHE A 50 -7.83 -6.60 -28.84
C PHE A 50 -8.49 -6.03 -30.10
N VAL A 51 -7.75 -5.33 -30.96
CA VAL A 51 -8.27 -4.83 -32.24
C VAL A 51 -8.74 -5.98 -33.13
N LEU A 52 -7.95 -7.05 -33.23
CA LEU A 52 -8.32 -8.25 -34.00
C LEU A 52 -9.58 -8.92 -33.43
N TYR A 53 -9.72 -8.98 -32.10
CA TYR A 53 -10.93 -9.49 -31.44
C TYR A 53 -12.16 -8.64 -31.77
N PHE A 54 -12.06 -7.32 -31.72
CA PHE A 54 -13.15 -6.41 -32.08
C PHE A 54 -13.55 -6.53 -33.56
N LEU A 55 -12.56 -6.58 -34.45
CA LEU A 55 -12.81 -6.81 -35.88
C LEU A 55 -13.51 -8.15 -36.08
N TRP A 56 -13.02 -9.23 -35.47
CA TRP A 56 -13.67 -10.54 -35.55
C TRP A 56 -15.10 -10.54 -34.99
N ALA A 57 -15.36 -9.83 -33.88
CA ALA A 57 -16.69 -9.78 -33.26
C ALA A 57 -17.73 -9.01 -34.10
N ILE A 58 -17.33 -7.92 -34.75
CA ILE A 58 -18.26 -6.97 -35.41
C ILE A 58 -18.36 -7.20 -36.92
N LEU A 59 -17.27 -7.59 -37.59
CA LEU A 59 -17.23 -7.65 -39.05
C LEU A 59 -18.12 -8.80 -39.57
N PRO A 60 -18.87 -8.66 -40.68
CA PRO A 60 -19.68 -9.74 -41.24
C PRO A 60 -18.86 -10.93 -41.74
N ASP A 61 -19.49 -12.12 -41.82
CA ASP A 61 -18.82 -13.37 -42.22
C ASP A 61 -18.18 -13.28 -43.61
N GLU A 62 -18.79 -12.55 -44.56
CA GLU A 62 -18.27 -12.46 -45.93
C GLU A 62 -16.89 -11.81 -45.99
N TRP A 63 -16.61 -10.86 -45.10
CA TRP A 63 -15.32 -10.18 -45.03
C TRP A 63 -14.24 -11.08 -44.43
N ILE A 64 -14.58 -11.86 -43.41
CA ILE A 64 -13.68 -12.79 -42.74
C ILE A 64 -13.29 -13.92 -43.69
N ILE A 65 -14.26 -14.47 -44.42
CA ILE A 65 -14.02 -15.52 -45.43
C ILE A 65 -13.17 -14.99 -46.59
N ARG A 66 -13.41 -13.74 -47.04
CA ARG A 66 -12.55 -13.09 -48.06
C ARG A 66 -11.10 -12.90 -47.59
N LEU A 67 -10.89 -12.72 -46.29
CA LEU A 67 -9.55 -12.66 -45.70
C LEU A 67 -8.82 -14.01 -45.71
N GLY A 68 -9.50 -15.10 -46.11
CA GLY A 68 -8.98 -16.46 -46.14
C GLY A 68 -9.20 -17.26 -44.86
N VAL A 69 -9.97 -16.73 -43.90
CA VAL A 69 -10.26 -17.43 -42.63
C VAL A 69 -11.54 -18.24 -42.80
N THR A 70 -11.38 -19.55 -42.95
CA THR A 70 -12.51 -20.48 -43.17
C THR A 70 -13.07 -21.08 -41.88
N TRP A 71 -12.31 -21.03 -40.79
CA TRP A 71 -12.74 -21.53 -39.48
C TRP A 71 -12.37 -20.55 -38.37
N TYR A 72 -13.38 -20.20 -37.56
CA TYR A 72 -13.25 -19.40 -36.35
C TYR A 72 -14.31 -19.86 -35.33
N PRO A 73 -14.10 -19.62 -34.02
CA PRO A 73 -15.06 -19.98 -32.99
C PRO A 73 -16.43 -19.29 -33.19
N ASN A 74 -17.49 -19.81 -32.56
CA ASN A 74 -18.82 -19.20 -32.62
C ASN A 74 -18.78 -17.73 -32.12
N ARG A 75 -19.49 -16.82 -32.80
CA ARG A 75 -19.58 -15.40 -32.45
C ARG A 75 -20.13 -15.14 -31.05
N GLU A 76 -20.85 -16.09 -30.46
CA GLU A 76 -21.31 -16.02 -29.06
C GLU A 76 -20.16 -15.77 -28.07
N TRP A 77 -18.95 -16.25 -28.38
CA TRP A 77 -17.76 -15.98 -27.56
C TRP A 77 -17.41 -14.50 -27.47
N ALA A 78 -17.82 -13.67 -28.43
CA ALA A 78 -17.68 -12.22 -28.34
C ALA A 78 -18.47 -11.62 -27.17
N LEU A 79 -19.57 -12.25 -26.76
CA LEU A 79 -20.36 -11.84 -25.60
C LEU A 79 -19.92 -12.57 -24.33
N LEU A 80 -19.63 -13.87 -24.44
CA LEU A 80 -19.28 -14.69 -23.28
C LEU A 80 -17.98 -14.22 -22.61
N VAL A 81 -16.93 -13.90 -23.39
CA VAL A 81 -15.64 -13.46 -22.84
C VAL A 81 -15.78 -12.23 -21.93
N PRO A 82 -16.38 -11.11 -22.36
CA PRO A 82 -16.54 -9.94 -21.49
C PRO A 82 -17.49 -10.22 -20.31
N ALA A 83 -18.57 -10.98 -20.52
CA ALA A 83 -19.50 -11.33 -19.44
C ALA A 83 -18.81 -12.13 -18.32
N TRP A 84 -18.05 -13.18 -18.68
CA TRP A 84 -17.31 -13.99 -17.72
C TRP A 84 -16.14 -13.23 -17.07
N THR A 85 -15.56 -12.26 -17.78
CA THR A 85 -14.52 -11.38 -17.21
C THR A 85 -15.11 -10.53 -16.08
N VAL A 86 -16.28 -9.93 -16.26
CA VAL A 86 -16.98 -9.18 -15.19
C VAL A 86 -17.29 -10.09 -14.00
N VAL A 87 -17.81 -11.30 -14.23
CA VAL A 87 -18.09 -12.27 -13.17
C VAL A 87 -16.81 -12.63 -12.41
N THR A 88 -15.71 -12.87 -13.11
CA THR A 88 -14.40 -13.22 -12.51
C THR A 88 -13.85 -12.08 -11.65
N VAL A 89 -13.97 -10.82 -12.11
CA VAL A 89 -13.56 -9.64 -11.35
C VAL A 89 -14.39 -9.51 -10.08
N LEU A 90 -15.71 -9.60 -10.18
CA LEU A 90 -16.59 -9.56 -9.01
C LEU A 90 -16.27 -10.69 -8.02
N LEU A 91 -16.09 -11.91 -8.51
CA LEU A 91 -15.73 -13.06 -7.68
C LEU A 91 -14.40 -12.85 -6.96
N THR A 92 -13.41 -12.23 -7.64
CA THR A 92 -12.12 -11.90 -7.03
C THR A 92 -12.30 -10.93 -5.86
N TYR A 93 -13.12 -9.89 -6.01
CA TYR A 93 -13.43 -8.97 -4.92
C TYR A 93 -14.17 -9.65 -3.76
N PHE A 94 -15.17 -10.49 -4.06
CA PHE A 94 -15.86 -11.26 -3.02
C PHE A 94 -14.92 -12.19 -2.27
N MET A 95 -14.02 -12.87 -2.99
CA MET A 95 -13.03 -13.76 -2.39
C MET A 95 -12.03 -12.97 -1.52
N TYR A 96 -11.56 -11.82 -2.00
CA TYR A 96 -10.71 -10.92 -1.23
C TYR A 96 -11.40 -10.45 0.04
N PHE A 97 -12.65 -10.01 -0.04
CA PHE A 97 -13.44 -9.57 1.11
C PHE A 97 -13.65 -10.71 2.13
N SER A 98 -13.98 -11.91 1.64
CA SER A 98 -14.10 -13.10 2.48
C SER A 98 -12.78 -13.43 3.19
N MET A 99 -11.65 -13.32 2.49
CA MET A 99 -10.33 -13.55 3.08
C MET A 99 -9.96 -12.47 4.10
N ALA A 100 -10.32 -11.21 3.84
CA ALA A 100 -10.10 -10.10 4.76
C ALA A 100 -10.91 -10.27 6.05
N ILE A 101 -12.20 -10.64 5.95
CA ILE A 101 -13.04 -10.97 7.12
C ILE A 101 -12.44 -12.14 7.87
N ARG A 102 -12.06 -13.22 7.16
CA ARG A 102 -11.43 -14.40 7.79
C ARG A 102 -10.12 -14.06 8.51
N GLY A 103 -9.37 -13.08 8.01
CA GLY A 103 -8.12 -12.60 8.61
C GLY A 103 -8.31 -11.59 9.74
N THR A 104 -9.54 -11.14 10.01
CA THR A 104 -9.83 -10.20 11.09
C THR A 104 -9.93 -10.96 12.43
N PRO A 105 -9.22 -10.52 13.49
CA PRO A 105 -9.34 -11.11 14.82
C PRO A 105 -10.76 -10.92 15.41
N ASP A 106 -11.12 -11.71 16.43
CA ASP A 106 -12.43 -11.57 17.08
C ASP A 106 -12.59 -10.17 17.70
N PHE A 107 -13.82 -9.66 17.74
CA PHE A 107 -14.12 -8.31 18.24
C PHE A 107 -13.74 -8.12 19.72
N SER A 108 -13.66 -9.20 20.48
CA SER A 108 -13.21 -9.18 21.88
C SER A 108 -11.69 -9.17 22.05
N GLU A 109 -10.91 -9.43 21.00
CA GLU A 109 -9.46 -9.44 21.09
C GLU A 109 -8.86 -8.04 21.03
N LEU A 110 -7.94 -7.75 21.95
CA LEU A 110 -7.18 -6.50 21.98
C LEU A 110 -6.33 -6.29 20.71
N ASN A 111 -5.99 -7.38 20.02
CA ASN A 111 -5.27 -7.39 18.74
C ASN A 111 -5.97 -6.57 17.63
N THR A 112 -7.27 -6.29 17.80
CA THR A 112 -8.04 -5.40 16.91
C THR A 112 -7.62 -3.93 17.05
N PHE A 113 -7.11 -3.54 18.22
CA PHE A 113 -6.71 -2.16 18.54
C PHE A 113 -5.19 -1.97 18.58
N THR A 114 -4.43 -3.01 18.92
CA THR A 114 -2.96 -2.99 18.99
C THR A 114 -2.36 -4.13 18.19
N ASP A 115 -1.28 -3.85 17.47
CA ASP A 115 -0.49 -4.89 16.81
C ASP A 115 0.76 -5.26 17.63
N SER A 116 1.55 -6.20 17.12
CA SER A 116 2.81 -6.62 17.75
C SER A 116 3.95 -5.60 17.60
N ARG A 117 3.75 -4.54 16.81
CA ARG A 117 4.71 -3.46 16.62
C ARG A 117 4.38 -2.22 17.44
N ALA A 118 3.29 -2.25 18.20
CA ALA A 118 2.94 -1.18 19.12
C ALA A 118 4.08 -0.94 20.12
N GLN A 119 4.50 0.32 20.19
CA GLN A 119 5.62 0.75 21.02
C GLN A 119 5.09 1.18 22.38
N TYR A 120 5.05 0.25 23.31
CA TYR A 120 4.72 0.56 24.70
C TYR A 120 5.97 0.77 25.54
N PRO A 121 5.93 1.69 26.51
CA PRO A 121 7.00 1.83 27.46
C PRO A 121 7.14 0.58 28.34
N ASP A 122 8.37 0.30 28.76
CA ASP A 122 8.64 -0.78 29.70
C ASP A 122 7.87 -0.56 31.03
N ALA A 123 7.05 -1.53 31.40
CA ALA A 123 6.25 -1.52 32.62
C ALA A 123 7.10 -1.49 33.90
N SER A 124 8.38 -1.85 33.82
CA SER A 124 9.32 -1.85 34.95
C SER A 124 9.83 -0.44 35.32
N ASN A 125 9.72 0.53 34.40
CA ASN A 125 10.26 1.88 34.57
C ASN A 125 9.18 2.83 35.17
N PRO A 126 9.54 3.89 35.93
CA PRO A 126 8.59 4.90 36.38
C PRO A 126 7.83 5.47 35.19
N ASN A 127 6.50 5.56 35.31
CA ASN A 127 5.57 5.88 34.23
C ASN A 127 6.13 6.96 33.28
N PRO A 128 6.67 6.56 32.11
CA PRO A 128 7.42 7.49 31.26
C PRO A 128 6.54 8.59 30.69
N TYR A 129 5.24 8.34 30.54
CA TYR A 129 4.28 9.37 30.14
C TYR A 129 4.25 10.57 31.12
N LEU A 130 4.57 10.38 32.41
CA LEU A 130 4.68 11.46 33.39
C LEU A 130 6.04 12.13 33.40
N THR A 131 7.11 11.35 33.17
CA THR A 131 8.48 11.87 33.08
C THR A 131 8.62 12.84 31.90
N TYR A 132 7.97 12.51 30.78
CA TYR A 132 7.95 13.34 29.57
C TYR A 132 6.87 14.43 29.55
N ALA A 133 6.07 14.57 30.61
CA ALA A 133 5.12 15.68 30.76
C ALA A 133 5.80 16.99 31.20
N ARG A 134 7.13 16.97 31.41
CA ARG A 134 7.93 18.15 31.75
C ARG A 134 8.20 18.97 30.49
N ALA A 135 8.14 20.30 30.60
CA ALA A 135 8.33 21.20 29.46
C ALA A 135 9.71 21.05 28.77
N ASP A 136 10.72 20.59 29.50
CA ASP A 136 12.11 20.53 29.05
C ASP A 136 12.55 19.14 28.55
N SER A 137 11.63 18.17 28.48
CA SER A 137 11.95 16.80 28.05
C SER A 137 11.54 16.53 26.60
N ILE A 138 12.42 15.89 25.84
CA ILE A 138 12.11 15.37 24.50
C ILE A 138 11.56 13.94 24.68
N PRO A 139 10.27 13.69 24.39
CA PRO A 139 9.69 12.36 24.52
C PRO A 139 10.21 11.43 23.43
N GLU A 140 10.49 10.19 23.83
CA GLU A 140 10.57 9.09 22.88
C GLU A 140 9.16 8.81 22.30
N ALA A 141 9.11 8.36 21.05
CA ALA A 141 7.85 8.05 20.40
C ALA A 141 7.30 6.72 20.98
N TYR A 142 6.21 6.81 21.74
CA TYR A 142 5.46 5.67 22.25
C TYR A 142 4.01 5.76 21.80
N ASP A 143 3.40 4.61 21.53
CA ASP A 143 1.96 4.52 21.34
C ASP A 143 1.24 4.72 22.67
N ILE A 144 0.26 5.62 22.68
CA ILE A 144 -0.53 5.92 23.87
C ILE A 144 -1.79 5.04 23.85
N PRO A 145 -2.01 4.19 24.86
CA PRO A 145 -3.21 3.37 24.92
C PRO A 145 -4.48 4.23 24.91
N ILE A 146 -5.46 3.86 24.07
CA ILE A 146 -6.72 4.62 23.94
C ILE A 146 -7.47 4.77 25.28
N GLY A 147 -7.36 3.79 26.19
CA GLY A 147 -7.92 3.89 27.53
C GLY A 147 -7.32 5.02 28.37
N LEU A 148 -6.01 5.29 28.21
CA LEU A 148 -5.33 6.39 28.87
C LEU A 148 -5.78 7.73 28.26
N VAL A 149 -5.82 7.83 26.93
CA VAL A 149 -6.34 9.00 26.22
C VAL A 149 -7.76 9.33 26.67
N ASN A 150 -8.65 8.33 26.68
CA ASN A 150 -10.03 8.52 27.09
C ASN A 150 -10.16 8.96 28.55
N ARG A 151 -9.36 8.40 29.46
CA ARG A 151 -9.36 8.81 30.87
C ARG A 151 -8.86 10.24 31.07
N VAL A 152 -7.87 10.67 30.29
CA VAL A 152 -7.34 12.04 30.40
C VAL A 152 -8.29 13.07 29.78
N LEU A 153 -8.84 12.77 28.60
CA LEU A 153 -9.73 13.69 27.87
C LEU A 153 -11.16 13.73 28.43
N TYR A 154 -11.69 12.57 28.86
CA TYR A 154 -13.10 12.42 29.24
C TYR A 154 -13.30 11.93 30.67
N GLY A 155 -12.22 11.69 31.43
CA GLY A 155 -12.33 11.31 32.83
C GLY A 155 -12.92 12.43 33.69
N PRO A 156 -13.47 12.10 34.87
CA PRO A 156 -13.98 13.10 35.79
C PRO A 156 -12.86 14.10 36.12
N THR A 157 -13.07 15.36 35.74
CA THR A 157 -12.18 16.44 36.13
C THR A 157 -12.34 16.64 37.64
N THR A 158 -11.44 16.07 38.44
CA THR A 158 -11.32 16.48 39.83
C THR A 158 -10.77 17.90 39.83
N ARG A 159 -11.66 18.89 39.73
CA ARG A 159 -11.33 20.29 40.00
C ARG A 159 -10.98 20.34 41.48
N THR A 160 -9.70 20.47 41.79
CA THR A 160 -9.21 20.69 43.15
C THR A 160 -9.70 22.04 43.65
N GLU A 161 -10.95 22.11 44.11
CA GLU A 161 -11.51 23.21 44.90
C GLU A 161 -11.03 23.09 46.36
N GLN A 162 -9.72 23.08 46.60
CA GLN A 162 -9.15 23.07 47.95
C GLN A 162 -8.11 24.18 48.20
N ILE A 163 -8.10 25.24 47.40
CA ILE A 163 -7.20 26.39 47.61
C ILE A 163 -7.87 27.59 48.30
N THR A 164 -9.21 27.60 48.49
CA THR A 164 -9.90 28.81 49.01
C THR A 164 -10.42 28.73 50.45
N GLU A 165 -10.31 27.61 51.17
CA GLU A 165 -10.79 27.52 52.57
C GLU A 165 -9.70 27.64 53.66
N ARG A 166 -8.45 27.96 53.29
CA ARG A 166 -7.37 28.23 54.27
C ARG A 166 -6.55 29.48 53.95
N MET A 167 -7.24 30.58 53.67
CA MET A 167 -6.73 31.95 53.89
C MET A 167 -7.78 32.71 54.68
#